data_AF-A0A4U0XNH5-F1
#
_entry.id   AF-A0A4U0XNH5-F1
#
_cell.length_a   1.000
_cell.length_b   1.000
_cell.length_c   1.000
_cell.angle_alpha   90.00
_cell.angle_beta   90.00
_cell.angle_gamma   90.00
#
_symmetry.space_group_name_H-M   'P 1'
#
loop_
_entity.id
_entity.type
_entity.pdbx_description
1 polymer ?
#
loop_
_entity_poly.entity_id
_entity_poly.type
_entity_poly.pdbx_seq_one_letter_code
_entity_poly.pdbx_strand_id
1 'polypeptide(L)'
;MERARPSWDGTIKIWSPEQPASLTTLPTHSCTYSAQFSPHAPSVLSAVSSDSHLRIFDLRTPASASNHLTLSIPIHAPPKARPGIAPPIGIPPSEALTHDWNKYRDTIIATAGVDRTIRTFDIRMAGHGPVAVLPGHEYAVRRITWSPHLPDVLLSASYDMTCRVWTDGTAMGHGGGTNGEDPMAYGGGKELGRMGRHTEFYPDGQRQRKAMEEELEDVVDMSTEDLDARYVLAPDPKGDFVARRDGLYKEVGGGKKRVYR
;
A
#
# COMPACT_ATOMS: atom_id res chain seq x y z
N MET A 1 13.18 -19.16 5.39
CA MET A 1 11.94 -18.35 5.27
C MET A 1 11.31 -18.64 3.91
N GLU A 2 10.04 -19.02 3.91
CA GLU A 2 9.28 -19.23 2.67
C GLU A 2 9.04 -17.90 1.96
N ARG A 3 8.90 -17.94 0.63
CA ARG A 3 8.65 -16.75 -0.18
C ARG A 3 7.52 -17.03 -1.15
N ALA A 4 6.70 -16.01 -1.42
CA ALA A 4 5.61 -16.07 -2.38
C ALA A 4 5.97 -15.24 -3.63
N ARG A 5 5.70 -15.78 -4.81
CA ARG A 5 5.93 -15.12 -6.10
C ARG A 5 4.62 -15.04 -6.88
N PRO A 6 4.06 -13.84 -7.09
CA PRO A 6 2.94 -13.67 -8.00
C PRO A 6 3.39 -13.81 -9.45
N SER A 7 2.48 -14.24 -10.32
CA SER A 7 2.72 -14.42 -11.74
C SER A 7 1.59 -13.81 -12.58
N TRP A 8 1.90 -13.51 -13.84
CA TRP A 8 0.93 -13.04 -14.83
C TRP A 8 0.06 -14.18 -15.37
N ASP A 9 0.44 -15.44 -15.12
CA ASP A 9 -0.37 -16.62 -15.46
C ASP A 9 -1.59 -16.85 -14.55
N GLY A 10 -1.82 -15.95 -13.58
CA GLY A 10 -2.93 -16.08 -12.63
C GLY A 10 -2.67 -17.08 -11.52
N THR A 11 -1.40 -17.30 -11.16
CA THR A 11 -1.02 -18.11 -10.01
C THR A 11 -0.02 -17.39 -9.11
N ILE A 12 0.04 -17.84 -7.86
CA ILE A 12 1.08 -17.49 -6.90
C ILE A 12 1.78 -18.76 -6.50
N LYS A 13 3.10 -18.78 -6.62
CA LYS A 13 3.92 -19.93 -6.23
C LYS A 13 4.63 -19.62 -4.92
N ILE A 14 4.48 -20.53 -3.96
CA ILE A 14 5.21 -20.50 -2.69
C ILE A 14 6.43 -21.41 -2.85
N TRP A 15 7.60 -20.91 -2.44
CA TRP A 15 8.85 -21.65 -2.50
C TRP A 15 9.63 -21.55 -1.19
N SER A 16 10.37 -22.61 -0.87
CA SER A 16 11.43 -22.58 0.12
C SER A 16 12.78 -22.60 -0.60
N PRO A 17 13.79 -21.83 -0.16
CA PRO A 17 15.13 -21.89 -0.74
C PRO A 17 15.81 -23.26 -0.58
N GLU A 18 15.32 -24.08 0.35
CA GLU A 18 15.85 -25.42 0.64
C GLU A 18 15.31 -26.48 -0.33
N GLN A 19 14.27 -26.16 -1.11
CA GLN A 19 13.62 -27.12 -2.01
C GLN A 19 13.68 -26.64 -3.47
N PRO A 20 13.97 -27.54 -4.43
CA PRO A 20 14.06 -27.18 -5.84
C PRO A 20 12.70 -26.94 -6.52
N ALA A 21 11.60 -27.41 -5.91
CA ALA A 21 10.25 -27.27 -6.44
C ALA A 21 9.40 -26.30 -5.60
N SER A 22 8.35 -25.74 -6.22
CA SER A 22 7.37 -24.93 -5.48
C SER A 22 6.60 -25.81 -4.48
N LEU A 23 6.48 -25.35 -3.25
CA LEU A 23 5.75 -26.02 -2.17
C LEU A 23 4.25 -26.07 -2.48
N THR A 24 3.71 -24.94 -2.94
CA THR A 24 2.28 -24.78 -3.16
C THR A 24 2.06 -23.78 -4.29
N THR A 25 1.04 -24.04 -5.12
CA THR A 25 0.58 -23.10 -6.16
C THR A 25 -0.85 -22.69 -5.83
N LEU A 26 -1.07 -21.40 -5.63
CA LEU A 26 -2.35 -20.80 -5.31
C LEU A 26 -2.92 -20.12 -6.56
N PRO A 27 -4.10 -20.51 -7.05
CA PRO A 27 -4.70 -19.87 -8.21
C PRO A 27 -5.42 -18.57 -7.84
N THR A 28 -5.10 -17.49 -8.54
CA THR A 28 -5.84 -16.21 -8.50
C THR A 28 -6.72 -16.04 -9.72
N HIS A 29 -6.47 -16.77 -10.81
CA HIS A 29 -7.20 -16.75 -12.09
C HIS A 29 -7.13 -15.41 -12.84
N SER A 30 -6.22 -14.51 -12.45
CA SER A 30 -6.01 -13.21 -13.09
C SER A 30 -4.59 -12.72 -12.82
N CYS A 31 -4.04 -11.89 -13.71
CA CYS A 31 -2.68 -11.35 -13.58
C CYS A 31 -2.48 -10.79 -12.18
N THR A 32 -1.54 -11.37 -11.43
CA THR A 32 -1.31 -10.98 -10.04
C THR A 32 -0.11 -10.07 -9.98
N TYR A 33 -0.32 -8.85 -9.49
CA TYR A 33 0.72 -7.82 -9.49
C TYR A 33 1.50 -7.78 -8.18
N SER A 34 0.86 -8.16 -7.08
CA SER A 34 1.49 -8.18 -5.77
C SER A 34 0.92 -9.32 -4.93
N ALA A 35 1.79 -10.01 -4.22
CA ALA A 35 1.45 -11.01 -3.21
C ALA A 35 2.38 -10.83 -1.99
N GLN A 36 1.81 -10.87 -0.78
CA GLN A 36 2.54 -10.66 0.47
C GLN A 36 2.02 -11.59 1.56
N PHE A 37 2.94 -12.12 2.37
CA PHE A 37 2.55 -12.79 3.61
C PHE A 37 2.07 -11.76 4.63
N SER A 38 1.10 -12.15 5.45
CA SER A 38 0.70 -11.32 6.59
C SER A 38 1.87 -11.24 7.58
N PRO A 39 2.25 -10.03 8.04
CA PRO A 39 3.26 -9.88 9.08
C PRO A 39 2.78 -10.40 10.44
N HIS A 40 1.47 -10.64 10.59
CA HIS A 40 0.85 -11.10 11.85
C HIS A 40 0.60 -12.60 11.87
N ALA A 41 0.53 -13.25 10.69
CA ALA A 41 0.22 -14.66 10.58
C ALA A 41 0.99 -15.30 9.41
N PRO A 42 2.00 -16.15 9.66
CA PRO A 42 2.84 -16.72 8.60
C PRO A 42 2.09 -17.66 7.65
N SER A 43 0.93 -18.17 8.06
CA SER A 43 0.09 -19.02 7.21
C SER A 43 -0.87 -18.24 6.32
N VAL A 44 -0.94 -16.92 6.45
CA VAL A 44 -1.87 -16.07 5.70
C VAL A 44 -1.11 -15.32 4.62
N LEU A 45 -1.64 -15.37 3.40
CA LEU A 45 -1.09 -14.69 2.23
C LEU A 45 -2.19 -13.84 1.59
N SER A 46 -1.86 -12.60 1.26
CA SER A 46 -2.72 -11.73 0.46
C SER A 46 -2.18 -11.55 -0.94
N ALA A 47 -3.07 -11.26 -1.88
CA ALA A 47 -2.70 -10.91 -3.24
C ALA A 47 -3.69 -9.97 -3.90
N VAL A 48 -3.20 -9.13 -4.80
CA VAL A 48 -4.01 -8.27 -5.65
C VAL A 48 -3.79 -8.57 -7.12
N SER A 49 -4.89 -8.50 -7.88
CA SER A 49 -4.94 -8.96 -9.27
C SER A 49 -5.57 -7.93 -10.20
N SER A 50 -5.39 -8.12 -11.51
CA SER A 50 -5.94 -7.27 -12.57
C SER A 50 -7.47 -7.23 -12.59
N ASP A 51 -8.14 -8.22 -12.01
CA ASP A 51 -9.60 -8.33 -11.92
C ASP A 51 -10.23 -7.53 -10.76
N SER A 52 -9.53 -6.55 -10.21
CA SER A 52 -10.01 -5.71 -9.10
C SER A 52 -10.26 -6.44 -7.78
N HIS A 53 -9.61 -7.58 -7.53
CA HIS A 53 -9.79 -8.31 -6.28
C HIS A 53 -8.54 -8.31 -5.40
N LEU A 54 -8.76 -8.13 -4.10
CA LEU A 54 -7.84 -8.48 -3.03
C LEU A 54 -8.25 -9.87 -2.50
N ARG A 55 -7.38 -10.85 -2.66
CA ARG A 55 -7.59 -12.24 -2.23
C ARG A 55 -6.78 -12.53 -0.98
N ILE A 56 -7.37 -13.27 -0.05
CA ILE A 56 -6.70 -13.77 1.15
C ILE A 56 -6.72 -15.30 1.12
N PHE A 57 -5.54 -15.89 1.24
CA PHE A 57 -5.32 -17.32 1.30
C PHE A 57 -4.85 -17.70 2.71
N ASP A 58 -5.39 -18.78 3.28
CA ASP A 58 -4.91 -19.35 4.54
C ASP A 58 -4.41 -20.77 4.27
N LEU A 59 -3.10 -20.96 4.35
CA LEU A 59 -2.41 -22.20 4.04
C LEU A 59 -2.78 -23.37 4.97
N ARG A 60 -3.43 -23.08 6.11
CA ARG A 60 -3.94 -24.09 7.04
C ARG A 60 -5.23 -24.72 6.56
N THR A 61 -5.99 -24.01 5.71
CA THR A 61 -7.23 -24.56 5.14
C THR A 61 -6.88 -25.66 4.15
N PRO A 62 -7.71 -26.70 3.97
CA PRO A 62 -7.42 -27.75 3.01
C PRO A 62 -7.44 -27.21 1.58
N ALA A 63 -6.58 -27.76 0.72
CA ALA A 63 -6.50 -27.36 -0.69
C ALA A 63 -7.79 -27.65 -1.50
N SER A 64 -8.71 -28.47 -0.98
CA SER A 64 -9.87 -28.94 -1.74
C SER A 64 -11.06 -27.96 -1.67
N ALA A 65 -11.67 -27.73 -2.85
CA ALA A 65 -12.73 -26.78 -3.20
C ALA A 65 -12.33 -25.31 -3.47
N SER A 66 -11.51 -24.67 -2.62
CA SER A 66 -11.13 -23.26 -2.81
C SER A 66 -9.63 -22.99 -2.95
N ASN A 67 -8.78 -24.02 -3.00
CA ASN A 67 -7.32 -23.88 -3.09
C ASN A 67 -6.75 -22.88 -2.07
N HIS A 68 -7.11 -23.06 -0.80
CA HIS A 68 -6.75 -22.19 0.32
C HIS A 68 -7.35 -20.78 0.32
N LEU A 69 -8.15 -20.40 -0.70
CA LEU A 69 -8.80 -19.11 -0.75
C LEU A 69 -9.86 -19.02 0.34
N THR A 70 -9.75 -18.00 1.20
CA THR A 70 -10.66 -17.73 2.31
C THR A 70 -11.49 -16.48 2.08
N LEU A 71 -10.92 -15.43 1.47
CA LEU A 71 -11.62 -14.19 1.18
C LEU A 71 -11.28 -13.67 -0.22
N SER A 72 -12.27 -13.07 -0.87
CA SER A 72 -12.12 -12.33 -2.12
C SER A 72 -12.87 -11.00 -1.98
N ILE A 73 -12.13 -9.91 -1.91
CA ILE A 73 -12.64 -8.55 -1.63
C ILE A 73 -12.58 -7.75 -2.94
N PRO A 74 -13.73 -7.33 -3.49
CA PRO A 74 -13.76 -6.49 -4.69
C PRO A 74 -13.39 -5.05 -4.32
N ILE A 75 -12.21 -4.58 -4.73
CA ILE A 75 -11.67 -3.29 -4.25
C ILE A 75 -12.37 -2.06 -4.84
N HIS A 76 -12.99 -2.22 -6.01
CA HIS A 76 -13.74 -1.16 -6.71
C HIS A 76 -15.25 -1.26 -6.47
N ALA A 77 -15.72 -2.25 -5.70
CA ALA A 77 -17.14 -2.32 -5.36
C ALA A 77 -17.51 -1.11 -4.49
N PRO A 78 -18.67 -0.47 -4.75
CA PRO A 78 -19.16 0.58 -3.87
C PRO A 78 -19.39 -0.02 -2.47
N PRO A 79 -19.10 0.74 -1.41
CA PRO A 79 -19.48 0.35 -0.06
C PRO A 79 -20.98 0.07 0.02
N LYS A 80 -21.37 -0.79 0.95
CA LYS A 80 -22.79 -1.07 1.19
C LYS A 80 -23.52 0.25 1.46
N ALA A 81 -24.59 0.49 0.69
CA ALA A 81 -25.41 1.69 0.85
C ALA A 81 -25.89 1.82 2.30
N ARG A 82 -25.66 2.97 2.92
CA ARG A 82 -26.28 3.31 4.20
C ARG A 82 -27.74 3.69 3.94
N PRO A 83 -28.70 3.26 4.78
CA PRO A 83 -30.09 3.69 4.63
C PRO A 83 -30.17 5.23 4.56
N GLY A 84 -30.77 5.77 3.49
CA GLY A 84 -30.93 7.21 3.30
C GLY A 84 -29.78 7.92 2.57
N ILE A 85 -28.68 7.24 2.21
CA ILE A 85 -27.58 7.79 1.42
C ILE A 85 -27.47 6.99 0.12
N ALA A 86 -27.58 7.65 -1.03
CA ALA A 86 -27.37 7.00 -2.33
C ALA A 86 -25.97 6.36 -2.35
N PRO A 87 -25.82 5.11 -2.82
CA PRO A 87 -24.50 4.50 -2.93
C PRO A 87 -23.63 5.39 -3.82
N PRO A 88 -22.35 5.62 -3.44
CA PRO A 88 -21.43 6.32 -4.31
C PRO A 88 -21.38 5.63 -5.67
N ILE A 89 -21.24 6.42 -6.74
CA ILE A 89 -21.12 5.89 -8.11
C ILE A 89 -19.96 4.89 -8.12
N GLY A 90 -20.27 3.64 -8.48
CA GLY A 90 -19.26 2.61 -8.64
C GLY A 90 -18.21 3.07 -9.64
N ILE A 91 -16.94 2.97 -9.27
CA ILE A 91 -15.83 3.28 -10.17
C ILE A 91 -15.69 2.08 -11.12
N PRO A 92 -15.49 2.28 -12.43
CA PRO A 92 -15.23 1.18 -13.34
C PRO A 92 -14.12 0.27 -12.80
N PRO A 93 -14.30 -1.07 -12.82
CA PRO A 93 -13.27 -1.99 -12.38
C PRO A 93 -11.92 -1.67 -13.03
N SER A 94 -10.89 -1.59 -12.21
CA SER A 94 -9.53 -1.27 -12.64
C SER A 94 -8.51 -2.22 -11.99
N GLU A 95 -7.29 -2.21 -12.49
CA GLU A 95 -6.27 -3.13 -12.01
C GLU A 95 -5.73 -2.70 -10.64
N ALA A 96 -5.67 -3.65 -9.72
CA ALA A 96 -5.05 -3.48 -8.41
C ALA A 96 -3.56 -3.81 -8.51
N LEU A 97 -2.69 -2.79 -8.45
CA LEU A 97 -1.26 -2.97 -8.71
C LEU A 97 -0.48 -3.31 -7.44
N THR A 98 -0.94 -2.83 -6.29
CA THR A 98 -0.19 -2.92 -5.04
C THR A 98 -1.12 -3.02 -3.84
N HIS A 99 -0.60 -3.68 -2.79
CA HIS A 99 -1.23 -3.70 -1.48
C HIS A 99 -0.14 -3.78 -0.40
N ASP A 100 -0.48 -3.44 0.84
CA ASP A 100 0.36 -3.67 2.01
C ASP A 100 -0.49 -3.90 3.26
N TRP A 101 0.01 -4.77 4.15
CA TRP A 101 -0.59 -5.02 5.46
C TRP A 101 -0.22 -3.93 6.44
N ASN A 102 -1.18 -3.51 7.25
CA ASN A 102 -0.88 -2.63 8.38
C ASN A 102 0.00 -3.37 9.39
N LYS A 103 1.07 -2.72 9.86
CA LYS A 103 2.09 -3.34 10.72
C LYS A 103 1.64 -3.50 12.18
N TYR A 104 0.57 -2.82 12.58
CA TYR A 104 0.04 -2.82 13.95
C TYR A 104 -1.36 -3.43 14.06
N ARG A 105 -2.13 -3.40 12.97
CA ARG A 105 -3.49 -3.94 12.91
C ARG A 105 -3.55 -5.10 11.94
N ASP A 106 -3.72 -6.28 12.49
CA ASP A 106 -3.71 -7.56 11.80
C ASP A 106 -4.80 -7.73 10.75
N THR A 107 -5.88 -6.95 10.82
CA THR A 107 -7.00 -7.07 9.89
C THR A 107 -7.06 -6.01 8.81
N ILE A 108 -6.16 -5.02 8.83
CA ILE A 108 -6.19 -3.87 7.92
C ILE A 108 -5.20 -4.04 6.78
N ILE A 109 -5.69 -3.92 5.54
CA ILE A 109 -4.88 -3.94 4.32
C ILE A 109 -5.17 -2.68 3.52
N ALA A 110 -4.12 -2.03 3.02
CA ALA A 110 -4.26 -0.97 2.03
C ALA A 110 -4.08 -1.56 0.62
N THR A 111 -4.77 -1.00 -0.36
CA THR A 111 -4.66 -1.36 -1.78
C THR A 111 -4.66 -0.10 -2.64
N ALA A 112 -4.01 -0.16 -3.80
CA ALA A 112 -4.06 0.91 -4.78
C ALA A 112 -3.74 0.38 -6.19
N GLY A 113 -4.08 1.16 -7.21
CA GLY A 113 -3.83 0.74 -8.58
C GLY A 113 -4.06 1.81 -9.64
N VAL A 114 -4.56 1.38 -10.79
CA VAL A 114 -4.72 2.21 -12.00
C VAL A 114 -5.77 3.31 -11.82
N ASP A 115 -6.73 3.11 -10.93
CA ASP A 115 -7.80 4.06 -10.62
C ASP A 115 -7.35 5.26 -9.77
N ARG A 116 -6.06 5.32 -9.41
CA ARG A 116 -5.39 6.45 -8.74
C ARG A 116 -5.84 6.68 -7.30
N THR A 117 -6.59 5.74 -6.74
CA THR A 117 -7.19 5.88 -5.41
C THR A 117 -6.62 4.82 -4.48
N ILE A 118 -6.25 5.24 -3.27
CA ILE A 118 -5.81 4.29 -2.24
C ILE A 118 -7.04 3.95 -1.40
N ARG A 119 -7.21 2.67 -1.08
CA ARG A 119 -8.30 2.18 -0.24
C ARG A 119 -7.77 1.30 0.86
N THR A 120 -8.34 1.41 2.04
CA THR A 120 -8.08 0.48 3.15
C THR A 120 -9.29 -0.42 3.37
N PHE A 121 -9.05 -1.67 3.75
CA PHE A 121 -10.07 -2.68 3.99
C PHE A 121 -9.82 -3.36 5.32
N ASP A 122 -10.89 -3.63 6.08
CA ASP A 122 -10.86 -4.57 7.19
C ASP A 122 -11.31 -5.94 6.67
N ILE A 123 -10.41 -6.93 6.71
CA ILE A 123 -10.68 -8.29 6.20
C ILE A 123 -11.79 -8.99 6.97
N ARG A 124 -12.08 -8.61 8.23
CA ARG A 124 -13.22 -9.13 9.00
C ARG A 124 -14.56 -8.61 8.48
N MET A 125 -14.52 -7.49 7.76
CA MET A 125 -15.68 -6.79 7.23
C MET A 125 -15.63 -6.73 5.70
N ALA A 126 -15.12 -7.79 5.04
CA ALA A 126 -14.93 -7.89 3.59
C ALA A 126 -16.14 -7.44 2.75
N GLY A 127 -17.36 -7.66 3.24
CA GLY A 127 -18.59 -7.26 2.56
C GLY A 127 -19.05 -5.83 2.78
N HIS A 128 -18.38 -5.02 3.61
CA HIS A 128 -18.78 -3.63 3.90
C HIS A 128 -18.20 -2.61 2.91
N GLY A 129 -17.17 -3.00 2.15
CA GLY A 129 -16.41 -2.11 1.29
C GLY A 129 -15.22 -1.48 2.01
N PRO A 130 -14.56 -0.48 1.39
CA PRO A 130 -13.41 0.20 1.99
C PRO A 130 -13.75 0.90 3.31
N VAL A 131 -12.83 0.79 4.27
CA VAL A 131 -12.84 1.51 5.55
C VAL A 131 -12.43 2.95 5.34
N ALA A 132 -11.40 3.18 4.53
CA ALA A 132 -11.00 4.51 4.07
C ALA A 132 -10.83 4.56 2.56
N VAL A 133 -11.18 5.70 1.96
CA VAL A 133 -10.93 6.01 0.55
C VAL A 133 -10.10 7.30 0.51
N LEU A 134 -8.92 7.22 -0.10
CA LEU A 134 -7.94 8.30 -0.13
C LEU A 134 -7.70 8.71 -1.59
N PRO A 135 -8.56 9.57 -2.16
CA PRO A 135 -8.37 10.11 -3.49
C PRO A 135 -7.31 11.20 -3.48
N GLY A 136 -6.60 11.38 -4.61
CA GLY A 136 -5.77 12.56 -4.81
C GLY A 136 -4.67 12.41 -5.84
N HIS A 137 -4.19 11.18 -6.10
CA HIS A 137 -3.21 10.96 -7.16
C HIS A 137 -3.82 11.22 -8.54
N GLU A 138 -3.00 11.73 -9.45
CA GLU A 138 -3.44 12.09 -10.81
C GLU A 138 -3.25 10.94 -11.82
N TYR A 139 -2.37 9.99 -11.48
CA TYR A 139 -2.06 8.78 -12.24
C TYR A 139 -1.96 7.54 -11.34
N ALA A 140 -1.75 6.37 -11.96
CA ALA A 140 -1.78 5.08 -11.27
C ALA A 140 -0.78 5.01 -10.11
N VAL A 141 -1.24 4.49 -8.98
CA VAL A 141 -0.41 4.25 -7.80
C VAL A 141 0.31 2.91 -7.98
N ARG A 142 1.65 2.95 -8.01
CA ARG A 142 2.46 1.75 -8.29
C ARG A 142 2.84 0.99 -7.04
N ARG A 143 3.02 1.69 -5.93
CA ARG A 143 3.43 1.09 -4.67
C ARG A 143 2.85 1.89 -3.51
N ILE A 144 2.47 1.15 -2.47
CA ILE A 144 2.08 1.70 -1.18
C ILE A 144 2.79 0.93 -0.08
N THR A 145 3.02 1.58 1.06
CA THR A 145 3.55 0.92 2.25
C THR A 145 3.03 1.58 3.52
N TRP A 146 2.59 0.78 4.48
CA TRP A 146 2.25 1.23 5.83
C TRP A 146 3.52 1.59 6.59
N SER A 147 3.44 2.66 7.37
CA SER A 147 4.53 3.04 8.26
C SER A 147 4.81 1.93 9.28
N PRO A 148 6.08 1.55 9.46
CA PRO A 148 6.48 0.64 10.53
C PRO A 148 6.55 1.33 11.90
N HIS A 149 6.33 2.65 11.96
CA HIS A 149 6.43 3.45 13.20
C HIS A 149 5.09 4.04 13.63
N LEU A 150 4.18 4.27 12.68
CA LEU A 150 2.89 4.92 12.92
C LEU A 150 1.74 4.02 12.42
N PRO A 151 0.78 3.67 13.28
CA PRO A 151 -0.24 2.66 12.98
C PRO A 151 -1.31 3.10 11.98
N ASP A 152 -1.42 4.40 11.70
CA ASP A 152 -2.44 4.98 10.83
C ASP A 152 -1.85 5.67 9.59
N VAL A 153 -0.52 5.69 9.44
CA VAL A 153 0.15 6.38 8.36
C VAL A 153 0.64 5.41 7.29
N LEU A 154 0.47 5.79 6.03
CA LEU A 154 1.02 5.06 4.88
C LEU A 154 1.62 6.02 3.86
N LEU A 155 2.62 5.54 3.12
CA LEU A 155 3.20 6.21 1.96
C LEU A 155 2.66 5.57 0.68
N SER A 156 2.47 6.39 -0.34
CA SER A 156 2.23 5.94 -1.72
C SER A 156 3.19 6.60 -2.68
N ALA A 157 3.42 5.93 -3.80
CA ALA A 157 4.12 6.50 -4.94
C ALA A 157 3.35 6.21 -6.22
N SER A 158 3.18 7.26 -7.04
CA SER A 158 2.38 7.23 -8.25
C SER A 158 3.18 7.66 -9.48
N TYR A 159 2.65 7.29 -10.64
CA TYR A 159 3.07 7.80 -11.94
C TYR A 159 2.82 9.30 -12.14
N ASP A 160 2.15 9.98 -11.22
CA ASP A 160 2.02 11.43 -11.23
C ASP A 160 3.31 12.14 -10.78
N MET A 161 4.40 11.39 -10.62
CA MET A 161 5.71 11.87 -10.17
C MET A 161 5.67 12.41 -8.74
N THR A 162 4.71 11.96 -7.93
CA THR A 162 4.59 12.31 -6.51
C THR A 162 4.62 11.06 -5.63
N CYS A 163 5.27 11.23 -4.48
CA CYS A 163 5.10 10.38 -3.32
C CYS A 163 4.23 11.12 -2.30
N ARG A 164 3.25 10.45 -1.70
CA ARG A 164 2.31 11.11 -0.77
C ARG A 164 2.21 10.34 0.53
N VAL A 165 2.16 11.08 1.62
CA VAL A 165 1.94 10.57 2.97
C VAL A 165 0.47 10.73 3.30
N TRP A 166 -0.15 9.68 3.83
CA TRP A 166 -1.56 9.64 4.15
C TRP A 166 -1.76 9.15 5.57
N THR A 167 -2.84 9.61 6.20
CA THR A 167 -3.46 8.91 7.33
C THR A 167 -4.73 8.23 6.84
N ASP A 168 -5.04 7.03 7.34
CA ASP A 168 -6.32 6.35 7.08
C ASP A 168 -7.47 6.92 7.95
N GLY A 169 -7.16 7.86 8.86
CA GLY A 169 -8.13 8.55 9.72
C GLY A 169 -8.62 7.76 10.91
N THR A 170 -8.19 6.51 11.07
CA THR A 170 -8.67 5.62 12.13
C THR A 170 -8.07 5.93 13.51
N ALA A 171 -6.87 6.53 13.58
CA ALA A 171 -6.25 6.97 14.84
C ALA A 171 -6.90 8.25 15.39
N MET A 172 -7.63 9.01 14.57
CA MET A 172 -8.27 10.26 14.96
C MET A 172 -9.58 10.04 15.75
N GLY A 173 -9.87 8.79 16.15
CA GLY A 173 -11.11 8.38 16.78
C GLY A 173 -12.29 8.39 15.81
N HIS A 174 -13.34 7.65 16.12
CA HIS A 174 -14.63 7.65 15.38
C HIS A 174 -15.37 9.02 15.43
N GLY A 175 -14.69 10.12 15.76
CA GLY A 175 -15.25 11.44 16.04
C GLY A 175 -14.91 12.53 15.01
N GLY A 176 -14.21 12.21 13.93
CA GLY A 176 -13.97 13.13 12.81
C GLY A 176 -15.07 13.02 11.75
N GLY A 177 -16.33 13.16 12.15
CA GLY A 177 -17.43 13.25 11.18
C GLY A 177 -17.23 14.48 10.31
N THR A 178 -16.84 14.29 9.04
CA THR A 178 -17.31 15.24 8.04
C THR A 178 -18.82 15.06 8.01
N ASN A 179 -19.53 16.11 8.38
CA ASN A 179 -20.98 16.20 8.18
C ASN A 179 -21.28 15.72 6.76
N GLY A 180 -22.28 14.85 6.64
CA GLY A 180 -22.53 14.05 5.45
C GLY A 180 -22.80 14.86 4.19
N GLU A 181 -21.74 15.26 3.50
CA GLU A 181 -21.80 15.98 2.22
C GLU A 181 -21.00 15.29 1.11
N ASP A 182 -20.03 14.43 1.44
CA ASP A 182 -19.23 13.72 0.42
C ASP A 182 -19.56 12.21 0.36
N PRO A 183 -20.13 11.72 -0.76
CA PRO A 183 -20.39 10.30 -1.01
C PRO A 183 -19.14 9.41 -0.93
N MET A 184 -17.93 10.00 -1.03
CA MET A 184 -16.65 9.30 -0.92
C MET A 184 -16.01 9.35 0.48
N ALA A 185 -16.60 10.04 1.46
CA ALA A 185 -16.08 10.11 2.83
C ALA A 185 -16.28 8.78 3.59
N TYR A 186 -15.44 7.81 3.26
CA TYR A 186 -15.18 6.62 4.08
C TYR A 186 -13.85 6.84 4.77
N GLY A 187 -13.85 6.74 6.10
CA GLY A 187 -12.69 7.00 6.96
C GLY A 187 -12.30 8.49 6.96
N GLY A 188 -11.86 9.01 8.10
CA GLY A 188 -11.34 10.39 8.20
C GLY A 188 -9.97 10.57 7.54
N GLY A 189 -9.68 9.77 6.51
CA GLY A 189 -8.38 9.68 5.89
C GLY A 189 -8.07 10.91 5.05
N LYS A 190 -6.80 11.32 5.05
CA LYS A 190 -6.35 12.54 4.36
C LYS A 190 -4.89 12.47 3.98
N GLU A 191 -4.52 13.22 2.96
CA GLU A 191 -3.13 13.53 2.63
C GLU A 191 -2.53 14.35 3.79
N LEU A 192 -1.44 13.85 4.38
CA LEU A 192 -0.67 14.56 5.40
C LEU A 192 0.43 15.40 4.75
N GLY A 193 0.97 14.94 3.63
CA GLY A 193 1.98 15.69 2.89
C GLY A 193 2.33 15.04 1.57
N ARG A 194 3.04 15.80 0.74
CA ARG A 194 3.42 15.41 -0.61
C ARG A 194 4.89 15.70 -0.83
N MET A 195 5.60 14.69 -1.32
CA MET A 195 6.95 14.76 -1.82
C MET A 195 6.89 14.73 -3.35
N GLY A 196 7.56 15.68 -4.00
CA GLY A 196 7.72 15.68 -5.44
C GLY A 196 7.02 16.83 -6.17
N ARG A 197 7.83 17.83 -6.55
CA ARG A 197 7.89 18.31 -7.93
C ARG A 197 9.31 18.05 -8.43
N HIS A 198 9.67 16.78 -8.70
CA HIS A 198 10.96 16.52 -9.35
C HIS A 198 10.91 17.06 -10.79
N THR A 199 11.74 18.06 -11.10
CA THR A 199 11.76 18.77 -12.39
C THR A 199 12.64 18.12 -13.45
N GLU A 200 13.31 17.00 -13.14
CA GLU A 200 14.23 16.36 -14.08
C GLU A 200 13.50 15.30 -14.91
N PHE A 201 13.12 15.70 -16.12
CA PHE A 201 12.76 14.78 -17.20
C PHE A 201 13.96 13.89 -17.53
N TYR A 202 13.93 12.63 -17.08
CA TYR A 202 14.79 11.59 -17.66
C TYR A 202 14.05 11.02 -18.88
N PRO A 203 14.59 11.15 -20.11
CA PRO A 203 13.94 10.67 -21.34
C PRO A 203 13.79 9.15 -21.42
N ASP A 204 14.26 8.42 -20.41
CA ASP A 204 14.31 6.97 -20.37
C ASP A 204 13.53 6.47 -19.16
N GLY A 205 12.32 5.94 -19.40
CA GLY A 205 11.36 5.54 -18.36
C GLY A 205 11.88 4.47 -17.39
N GLN A 206 12.98 3.78 -17.73
CA GLN A 206 13.66 2.85 -16.83
C GLN A 206 14.35 3.54 -15.65
N ARG A 207 14.88 4.77 -15.84
CA ARG A 207 15.55 5.52 -14.75
C ARG A 207 14.56 6.12 -13.76
N GLN A 208 13.41 6.60 -14.22
CA GLN A 208 12.35 7.11 -13.34
C GLN A 208 11.78 6.00 -12.45
N ARG A 209 11.53 4.82 -13.03
CA ARG A 209 11.13 3.63 -12.27
C ARG A 209 12.15 3.28 -11.19
N LYS A 210 13.44 3.28 -11.52
CA LYS A 210 14.51 2.98 -10.58
C LYS A 210 14.60 4.02 -9.46
N ALA A 211 14.51 5.31 -9.76
CA ALA A 211 14.56 6.38 -8.74
C ALA A 211 13.36 6.32 -7.78
N MET A 212 12.16 6.03 -8.30
CA MET A 212 10.95 5.85 -7.50
C MET A 212 11.02 4.56 -6.67
N GLU A 213 11.55 3.47 -7.24
CA GLU A 213 11.81 2.22 -6.52
C GLU A 213 12.89 2.40 -5.45
N GLU A 214 13.96 3.16 -5.71
CA GLU A 214 15.03 3.52 -4.76
C GLU A 214 14.50 4.40 -3.63
N GLU A 215 13.71 5.46 -3.89
CA GLU A 215 13.11 6.26 -2.82
C GLU A 215 12.14 5.43 -1.96
N LEU A 216 11.42 4.49 -2.57
CA LEU A 216 10.59 3.55 -1.83
C LEU A 216 11.40 2.50 -1.10
N GLU A 217 12.49 1.98 -1.66
CA GLU A 217 13.39 1.05 -0.99
C GLU A 217 14.09 1.72 0.20
N ASP A 218 14.53 2.97 0.06
CA ASP A 218 15.07 3.80 1.14
C ASP A 218 14.03 4.04 2.26
N VAL A 219 12.74 4.15 1.92
CA VAL A 219 11.64 4.22 2.89
C VAL A 219 11.28 2.84 3.46
N VAL A 220 11.32 1.78 2.65
CA VAL A 220 10.93 0.40 3.02
C VAL A 220 12.01 -0.27 3.88
N ASP A 221 13.28 0.12 3.76
CA ASP A 221 14.38 -0.33 4.64
C ASP A 221 14.14 0.09 6.11
N MET A 222 13.22 1.04 6.36
CA MET A 222 12.70 1.31 7.71
C MET A 222 11.86 0.16 8.30
N SER A 223 11.45 -0.83 7.51
CA SER A 223 10.47 -1.87 7.87
C SER A 223 11.04 -3.30 7.99
N THR A 224 12.30 -3.53 7.60
CA THR A 224 12.94 -4.85 7.65
C THR A 224 14.20 -4.84 8.50
N GLU A 225 14.07 -5.32 9.74
CA GLU A 225 15.13 -5.93 10.58
C GLU A 225 16.47 -5.17 10.75
N ASP A 226 16.47 -3.85 10.95
CA ASP A 226 17.60 -3.16 11.59
C ASP A 226 17.08 -2.35 12.80
N LEU A 227 17.44 -2.78 14.02
CA LEU A 227 17.12 -2.10 15.28
C LEU A 227 17.93 -0.80 15.49
N ASP A 228 18.73 -0.38 14.51
CA ASP A 228 19.38 0.93 14.44
C ASP A 228 18.67 1.78 13.37
N ALA A 229 17.57 2.43 13.74
CA ALA A 229 16.83 3.34 12.87
C ALA A 229 17.75 4.41 12.25
N ARG A 230 17.94 4.40 10.93
CA ARG A 230 18.82 5.38 10.26
C ARG A 230 18.09 6.60 9.68
N TYR A 231 16.76 6.58 9.60
CA TYR A 231 15.97 7.72 9.10
C TYR A 231 14.60 7.84 9.77
N VAL A 232 14.20 9.07 10.15
CA VAL A 232 12.88 9.36 10.75
C VAL A 232 12.07 10.23 9.77
N LEU A 233 10.81 9.84 9.51
CA LEU A 233 9.83 10.72 8.86
C LEU A 233 9.44 11.83 9.85
N ALA A 234 9.99 13.03 9.67
CA ALA A 234 9.66 14.20 10.46
C ALA A 234 9.20 15.34 9.55
N PRO A 235 8.11 16.05 9.91
CA PRO A 235 7.74 17.26 9.21
C PRO A 235 8.87 18.29 9.33
N ASP A 236 9.20 18.94 8.23
CA ASP A 236 10.03 20.12 8.25
C ASP A 236 9.26 21.31 8.86
N PRO A 237 9.93 22.43 9.19
CA PRO A 237 9.27 23.61 9.75
C PRO A 237 8.20 24.24 8.84
N LYS A 238 8.11 23.83 7.57
CA LYS A 238 7.11 24.28 6.60
C LYS A 238 5.94 23.29 6.46
N GLY A 239 6.03 22.11 7.08
CA GLY A 239 5.03 21.04 7.01
C GLY A 239 5.28 20.00 5.92
N ASP A 240 6.41 20.06 5.21
CA ASP A 240 6.80 19.09 4.20
C ASP A 240 7.47 17.89 4.87
N PHE A 241 7.07 16.67 4.52
CA PHE A 241 7.68 15.46 5.05
C PHE A 241 8.97 15.15 4.27
N VAL A 242 10.08 14.98 4.99
CA VAL A 242 11.39 14.64 4.40
C VAL A 242 11.93 13.40 5.13
N ALA A 243 12.47 12.44 4.39
CA ALA A 243 13.26 11.36 4.98
C ALA A 243 14.58 11.92 5.51
N ARG A 244 14.76 11.98 6.84
CA ARG A 244 15.96 12.58 7.47
C ARG A 244 16.92 11.53 7.98
N ARG A 245 18.17 11.53 7.50
CA ARG A 245 19.27 10.75 8.10
C ARG A 245 19.69 11.46 9.36
N ASP A 246 20.03 10.71 10.40
CA ASP A 246 20.64 11.26 11.61
C ASP A 246 21.67 12.36 11.30
N GLY A 247 21.33 13.58 11.71
CA GLY A 247 22.25 14.68 11.98
C GLY A 247 23.09 15.26 10.82
N LEU A 248 23.01 14.78 9.59
CA LEU A 248 23.83 15.30 8.49
C LEU A 248 22.98 15.68 7.28
N TYR A 249 22.77 16.99 7.12
CA TYR A 249 22.32 17.61 5.88
C TYR A 249 23.19 17.12 4.72
N LYS A 250 22.59 16.39 3.77
CA LYS A 250 23.21 16.14 2.48
C LYS A 250 22.54 17.05 1.46
N GLU A 251 23.10 18.23 1.30
CA GLU A 251 22.75 19.13 0.21
C GLU A 251 23.25 18.50 -1.10
N VAL A 252 22.33 18.19 -2.01
CA VAL A 252 22.68 17.83 -3.40
C VAL A 252 22.88 19.16 -4.14
N GLY A 253 24.09 19.71 -4.03
CA GLY A 253 24.47 20.95 -4.68
C GLY A 253 25.96 21.19 -4.48
N GLY A 254 26.71 21.27 -5.58
CA GLY A 254 28.16 21.41 -5.54
C GLY A 254 28.62 22.68 -4.82
N GLY A 255 29.61 22.54 -3.94
CA GLY A 255 30.47 23.65 -3.50
C GLY A 255 30.51 23.91 -2.00
N LYS A 256 31.61 23.44 -1.36
CA LYS A 256 32.15 23.81 -0.03
C LYS A 256 31.32 23.41 1.21
N LYS A 257 31.80 22.33 1.84
CA LYS A 257 31.44 21.91 3.21
C LYS A 257 31.78 22.99 4.23
N ARG A 258 30.81 23.38 5.07
CA ARG A 258 31.07 23.95 6.40
C ARG A 258 30.25 23.17 7.42
N VAL A 259 30.95 22.58 8.38
CA VAL A 259 30.39 21.92 9.56
C VAL A 259 30.21 23.01 10.62
N TYR A 260 29.01 23.19 11.15
CA TYR A 260 28.80 23.86 12.43
C TYR A 260 28.52 22.80 13.48
N ARG A 261 29.24 22.90 14.61
CA ARG A 261 29.07 22.06 15.80
C ARG A 261 27.75 22.35 16.48
#